data_AF-A0A2G5SIG5-F1
#
_entry.id   AF-A0A2G5SIG5-F1
#
_cell.length_a   1.000
_cell.length_b   1.000
_cell.length_c   1.000
_cell.angle_alpha   90.00
_cell.angle_beta   90.00
_cell.angle_gamma   90.00
#
_symmetry.space_group_name_H-M   'P 1'
#
loop_
_entity.id
_entity.type
_entity.pdbx_description
1 polymer ?
#
loop_
_entity_poly.entity_id
_entity_poly.type
_entity_poly.pdbx_seq_one_letter_code
_entity_poly.pdbx_strand_id
1 'polypeptide(L)'
;MRSFINRNKCLMRNRRNITPQRHKCRVCHIVKDLSELHHICAKNVRIVLMVGCILRGTHSVEQAKSYITNKVGITCYYHRQESIDIIFKQTRISNEQKLSNWNVPVMSGLVDIAKNFDPNFTVEQFFRASNKLYMKEPNV
;
A
#
# COMPACT_ATOMS: atom_id res chain seq x y z
N MET A 1 5.04 -14.40 17.48
CA MET A 1 4.81 -15.62 16.68
C MET A 1 3.61 -15.54 15.72
N ARG A 2 2.43 -15.06 16.14
CA ARG A 2 1.21 -14.97 15.29
C ARG A 2 1.35 -14.07 14.03
N SER A 3 2.12 -12.99 14.10
CA SER A 3 2.34 -12.07 12.97
C SER A 3 3.14 -12.68 11.81
N PHE A 4 4.10 -13.54 12.12
CA PHE A 4 4.95 -14.23 11.13
C PHE A 4 4.14 -15.29 10.36
N ILE A 5 3.33 -16.07 11.09
CA ILE A 5 2.43 -17.07 10.51
C ILE A 5 1.41 -16.41 9.59
N ASN A 6 0.82 -15.27 9.97
CA ASN A 6 -0.14 -14.57 9.11
C ASN A 6 0.47 -14.01 7.83
N ARG A 7 1.69 -13.45 7.90
CA ARG A 7 2.41 -12.95 6.71
C ARG A 7 2.71 -14.09 5.74
N ASN A 8 3.22 -15.21 6.24
CA ASN A 8 3.53 -16.37 5.41
C ASN A 8 2.27 -17.09 4.91
N LYS A 9 1.19 -17.17 5.71
CA LYS A 9 -0.09 -17.75 5.28
C LYS A 9 -0.70 -16.98 4.09
N CYS A 10 -0.54 -15.65 4.06
CA CYS A 10 -0.98 -14.83 2.95
C CYS A 10 -0.19 -15.15 1.65
N LEU A 11 1.14 -15.28 1.75
CA LEU A 11 2.01 -15.66 0.63
C LEU A 11 1.82 -17.11 0.19
N MET A 12 1.60 -18.02 1.14
CA MET A 12 1.41 -19.46 0.90
C MET A 12 0.04 -19.79 0.29
N ARG A 13 -1.02 -19.02 0.60
CA ARG A 13 -2.33 -19.17 -0.07
C ARG A 13 -2.24 -18.88 -1.58
N ASN A 14 -1.22 -18.13 -2.00
CA ASN A 14 -0.98 -17.80 -3.40
C ASN A 14 -0.39 -18.97 -4.21
N ARG A 15 0.28 -19.94 -3.56
CA ARG A 15 0.94 -21.08 -4.26
C ARG A 15 0.02 -22.27 -4.55
N ARG A 16 -1.12 -22.41 -3.87
CA ARG A 16 -1.94 -23.64 -3.92
C ARG A 16 -3.14 -23.62 -4.89
N ASN A 17 -3.41 -22.52 -5.59
CA ASN A 17 -4.51 -22.45 -6.56
C ASN A 17 -4.06 -21.65 -7.78
N ILE A 18 -3.25 -22.26 -8.65
CA ILE A 18 -2.96 -21.72 -9.99
C ILE A 18 -4.05 -22.27 -10.92
N THR A 19 -5.25 -21.72 -10.80
CA THR A 19 -6.07 -21.48 -11.98
C THR A 19 -5.83 -20.03 -12.39
N PRO A 20 -5.85 -19.66 -13.68
CA PRO A 20 -5.68 -18.29 -14.12
C PRO A 20 -6.92 -17.47 -13.74
N GLN A 21 -7.07 -17.23 -12.44
CA GLN A 21 -8.19 -16.50 -11.87
C GLN A 21 -7.87 -15.03 -12.04
N ARG A 22 -8.37 -14.47 -13.13
CA ARG A 22 -8.41 -13.04 -13.39
C ARG A 22 -8.93 -12.32 -12.14
N HIS A 23 -8.05 -11.62 -11.44
CA HIS A 23 -8.40 -10.90 -10.22
C HIS A 23 -8.60 -9.41 -10.54
N LYS A 24 -9.55 -8.79 -9.84
CA LYS A 24 -9.92 -7.39 -10.03
C LYS A 24 -9.06 -6.53 -9.11
N CYS A 25 -8.40 -5.50 -9.65
CA CYS A 25 -7.79 -4.47 -8.82
C CYS A 25 -8.90 -3.81 -8.00
N ARG A 26 -8.75 -3.72 -6.68
CA ARG A 26 -9.75 -3.12 -5.79
C ARG A 26 -9.70 -1.59 -5.75
N VAL A 27 -8.76 -0.99 -6.46
CA VAL A 27 -8.63 0.47 -6.60
C VAL A 27 -9.37 0.93 -7.86
N CYS A 28 -8.95 0.51 -9.06
CA CYS A 28 -9.65 0.89 -10.30
C CYS A 28 -10.77 -0.05 -10.73
N HIS A 29 -10.98 -1.16 -10.03
CA HIS A 29 -12.01 -2.14 -10.41
C HIS A 29 -11.80 -2.76 -11.81
N ILE A 30 -10.58 -2.72 -12.36
CA ILE A 30 -10.24 -3.34 -13.63
C ILE A 30 -9.66 -4.74 -13.39
N VAL A 31 -10.06 -5.70 -14.23
CA VAL A 31 -9.50 -7.05 -14.26
C VAL A 31 -8.07 -7.01 -14.82
N LYS A 32 -7.15 -7.67 -14.13
CA LYS A 32 -5.73 -7.69 -14.48
C LYS A 32 -5.18 -9.10 -14.45
N ASP A 33 -4.08 -9.30 -15.17
CA ASP A 33 -3.31 -10.55 -15.06
C ASP A 33 -2.68 -10.66 -13.67
N LEU A 34 -2.44 -11.89 -13.23
CA LEU A 34 -1.93 -12.14 -11.87
C LEU A 34 -0.55 -11.50 -11.67
N SER A 35 0.30 -11.48 -12.70
CA SER A 35 1.61 -10.82 -12.72
C SER A 35 1.51 -9.31 -12.49
N GLU A 36 0.41 -8.69 -12.90
CA GLU A 36 0.17 -7.25 -12.72
C GLU A 36 -0.42 -6.91 -11.33
N LEU A 37 -0.73 -7.91 -10.49
CA LEU A 37 -1.44 -7.72 -9.23
C LEU A 37 -0.58 -7.96 -7.99
N HIS A 38 -0.84 -7.13 -6.97
CA HIS A 38 -0.12 -7.14 -5.71
C HIS A 38 -1.06 -7.38 -4.53
N HIS A 39 -0.76 -8.41 -3.74
CA HIS A 39 -1.52 -8.77 -2.53
C HIS A 39 -0.98 -8.10 -1.27
N ILE A 40 -1.64 -7.07 -0.75
CA ILE A 40 -1.19 -6.31 0.42
C ILE A 40 -1.95 -6.78 1.66
N CYS A 41 -1.28 -7.53 2.53
CA CYS A 41 -1.92 -8.11 3.72
C CYS A 41 -1.83 -7.17 4.94
N ALA A 42 -0.70 -6.48 5.11
CA ALA A 42 -0.47 -5.59 6.24
C ALA A 42 -1.38 -4.35 6.17
N LYS A 43 -2.19 -4.12 7.22
CA LYS A 43 -3.10 -2.96 7.32
C LYS A 43 -2.37 -1.65 7.07
N ASN A 44 -1.22 -1.46 7.70
CA ASN A 44 -0.44 -0.22 7.58
C ASN A 44 0.02 0.05 6.14
N VAL A 45 0.34 -1.00 5.38
CA VAL A 45 0.72 -0.87 3.97
C VAL A 45 -0.51 -0.54 3.10
N ARG A 46 -1.69 -1.08 3.46
CA ARG A 46 -2.96 -0.72 2.80
C ARG A 46 -3.36 0.73 3.09
N ILE A 47 -3.12 1.22 4.31
CA ILE A 47 -3.31 2.63 4.66
C ILE A 47 -2.43 3.51 3.79
N VAL A 48 -1.11 3.24 3.73
CA VAL A 48 -0.18 4.03 2.91
C VAL A 48 -0.57 4.03 1.42
N LEU A 49 -0.96 2.86 0.87
CA LEU A 49 -1.46 2.81 -0.51
C LEU A 49 -2.65 3.78 -0.72
N MET A 50 -3.63 3.75 0.18
CA MET A 50 -4.83 4.59 0.06
C MET A 50 -4.56 6.06 0.35
N VAL A 51 -3.57 6.40 1.20
CA VAL A 51 -3.09 7.78 1.34
C VAL A 51 -2.61 8.30 -0.02
N GLY A 52 -1.82 7.50 -0.77
CA GLY A 52 -1.44 7.85 -2.13
C GLY A 52 -2.64 8.08 -3.07
N CYS A 53 -3.67 7.22 -3.00
CA CYS A 53 -4.89 7.39 -3.80
C CYS A 53 -5.65 8.68 -3.45
N ILE A 54 -5.71 9.05 -2.16
CA ILE A 54 -6.35 10.28 -1.67
C ILE A 54 -5.56 11.52 -2.12
N LEU A 55 -4.23 11.50 -2.01
CA LEU A 55 -3.38 12.60 -2.48
C LEU A 55 -3.52 12.87 -3.97
N ARG A 56 -3.83 11.82 -4.75
CA ARG A 56 -4.13 11.95 -6.18
C ARG A 56 -5.55 12.43 -6.49
N GLY A 57 -6.40 12.59 -5.47
CA GLY A 57 -7.80 12.95 -5.65
C GLY A 57 -8.67 11.84 -6.26
N THR A 58 -8.16 10.61 -6.35
CA THR A 58 -8.90 9.49 -6.98
C THR A 58 -9.87 8.81 -6.03
N HIS A 59 -9.67 8.97 -4.72
CA HIS A 59 -10.46 8.32 -3.68
C HIS A 59 -10.74 9.29 -2.53
N SER A 60 -11.95 9.22 -1.98
CA SER A 60 -12.27 9.84 -0.69
C SER A 60 -11.76 9.00 0.49
N VAL A 61 -11.80 9.57 1.69
CA VAL A 61 -11.49 8.86 2.93
C VAL A 61 -12.46 7.68 3.14
N GLU A 62 -13.73 7.84 2.81
CA GLU A 62 -14.76 6.80 2.95
C GLU A 62 -14.49 5.62 2.00
N GLN A 63 -14.13 5.90 0.75
CA GLN A 63 -13.75 4.87 -0.22
C GLN A 63 -12.49 4.12 0.24
N ALA A 64 -11.52 4.85 0.81
CA ALA A 64 -10.32 4.24 1.39
C ALA A 64 -10.61 3.32 2.58
N LYS A 65 -11.58 3.65 3.45
CA LYS A 65 -11.97 2.79 4.58
C LYS A 65 -12.40 1.41 4.10
N SER A 66 -13.21 1.32 3.04
CA SER A 66 -13.63 0.04 2.45
C SER A 66 -12.44 -0.83 2.02
N TYR A 67 -11.43 -0.23 1.39
CA TYR A 67 -10.22 -0.96 1.01
C TYR A 67 -9.42 -1.42 2.24
N ILE A 68 -9.32 -0.59 3.29
CA ILE A 68 -8.52 -0.83 4.49
C ILE A 68 -9.17 -1.83 5.47
N THR A 69 -10.48 -2.04 5.44
CA THR A 69 -11.13 -3.06 6.30
C THR A 69 -10.89 -4.48 5.78
N ASN A 70 -10.66 -4.64 4.47
CA ASN A 70 -10.42 -5.93 3.84
C ASN A 70 -9.11 -6.60 4.29
N LYS A 71 -9.16 -7.85 4.75
CA LYS A 71 -7.95 -8.57 5.24
C LYS A 71 -6.78 -8.63 4.24
N VAL A 72 -7.09 -8.67 2.94
CA VAL A 72 -6.10 -8.66 1.86
C VAL A 72 -6.54 -7.63 0.82
N GLY A 73 -5.68 -6.64 0.58
CA GLY A 73 -5.82 -5.69 -0.53
C GLY A 73 -5.25 -6.28 -1.80
N ILE A 74 -5.96 -6.14 -2.93
CA ILE A 74 -5.48 -6.56 -4.25
C ILE A 74 -5.40 -5.30 -5.11
N THR A 75 -4.20 -4.91 -5.51
CA THR A 75 -3.96 -3.67 -6.27
C THR A 75 -3.06 -3.94 -7.46
N CYS A 76 -3.33 -3.30 -8.60
CA CYS A 76 -2.45 -3.45 -9.75
C CYS A 76 -1.12 -2.72 -9.55
N TYR A 77 -0.11 -3.11 -10.32
CA TYR A 77 1.20 -2.47 -10.32
C TYR A 77 1.10 -0.95 -10.50
N TYR A 78 0.30 -0.49 -11.46
CA TYR A 78 0.10 0.94 -11.73
C TYR A 78 -0.39 1.72 -10.51
N HIS A 79 -1.49 1.33 -9.86
CA HIS A 79 -1.99 2.05 -8.69
C HIS A 79 -1.03 2.00 -7.51
N ARG A 80 -0.28 0.91 -7.38
CA ARG A 80 0.78 0.84 -6.38
C ARG A 80 1.89 1.84 -6.69
N GLN A 81 2.37 1.88 -7.93
CA GLN A 81 3.44 2.78 -8.37
C GLN A 81 3.02 4.24 -8.25
N GLU A 82 1.84 4.61 -8.75
CA GLU A 82 1.31 5.97 -8.65
C GLU A 82 1.18 6.45 -7.19
N SER A 83 0.78 5.54 -6.28
CA SER A 83 0.73 5.85 -4.84
C SER A 83 2.13 6.06 -4.24
N ILE A 84 3.13 5.29 -4.67
CA ILE A 84 4.52 5.49 -4.24
C ILE A 84 5.05 6.83 -4.77
N ASP A 85 4.86 7.07 -6.07
CA ASP A 85 5.39 8.25 -6.76
C ASP A 85 4.86 9.54 -6.15
N ILE A 86 3.55 9.61 -5.85
CA ILE A 86 2.97 10.80 -5.22
C ILE A 86 3.48 10.99 -3.80
N ILE A 87 3.66 9.91 -3.03
CA ILE A 87 4.18 9.99 -1.66
C ILE A 87 5.62 10.50 -1.68
N PHE A 88 6.47 9.97 -2.56
CA PHE A 88 7.86 10.39 -2.71
C PHE A 88 7.99 11.81 -3.24
N LYS A 89 7.11 12.20 -4.18
CA LYS A 89 7.00 13.59 -4.64
C LYS A 89 6.68 14.54 -3.49
N GLN A 90 5.72 14.20 -2.62
CA GLN A 90 5.38 15.03 -1.47
C GLN A 90 6.53 15.12 -0.48
N THR A 91 7.21 14.01 -0.18
CA THR A 91 8.35 13.98 0.75
C THR A 91 9.63 14.61 0.20
N ARG A 92 9.64 15.04 -1.08
CA ARG A 92 10.81 15.57 -1.83
C ARG A 92 11.99 14.60 -1.87
N ILE A 93 11.68 13.31 -1.94
CA ILE A 93 12.70 12.26 -1.93
C ILE A 93 12.94 11.83 -3.36
N SER A 94 14.13 12.10 -3.86
CA SER A 94 14.61 11.50 -5.10
C SER A 94 14.77 9.99 -4.90
N ASN A 95 14.52 9.18 -5.93
CA ASN A 95 14.65 7.71 -5.89
C ASN A 95 16.04 7.21 -5.40
N GLU A 96 17.05 8.08 -5.41
CA GLU A 96 18.44 7.81 -5.04
C GLU A 96 18.76 8.18 -3.59
N GLN A 97 17.88 8.93 -2.90
CA GLN A 97 18.15 9.39 -1.54
C GLN A 97 17.65 8.35 -0.52
N LYS A 98 18.56 7.94 0.37
CA LYS A 98 18.21 7.17 1.56
C LYS A 98 17.05 7.87 2.27
N LEU A 99 16.08 7.07 2.67
CA LEU A 99 14.89 7.48 3.40
C LEU A 99 15.20 8.14 4.77
N SER A 100 16.47 8.33 5.14
CA SER A 100 16.89 9.13 6.30
C SER A 100 16.60 10.63 6.15
N ASN A 101 16.26 11.12 4.96
CA ASN A 101 16.02 12.55 4.71
C ASN A 101 14.53 12.96 4.70
N TRP A 102 13.62 12.13 5.23
CA TRP A 102 12.18 12.45 5.21
C TRP A 102 11.91 13.73 6.01
N ASN A 103 11.41 14.77 5.35
CA ASN A 103 11.06 16.05 5.97
C ASN A 103 9.92 15.88 6.99
N VAL A 104 10.20 16.11 8.27
CA VAL A 104 9.30 15.85 9.41
C VAL A 104 7.94 16.58 9.29
N PRO A 105 7.88 17.88 8.97
CA PRO A 105 6.61 18.58 8.69
C PRO A 105 5.74 17.91 7.62
N VAL A 106 6.34 17.55 6.48
CA VAL A 106 5.61 16.90 5.37
C VAL A 106 5.04 15.55 5.81
N MET A 107 5.85 14.82 6.57
CA MET A 107 5.44 13.55 7.15
C MET A 107 4.21 13.69 8.04
N SER A 108 4.16 14.74 8.86
CA SER A 108 3.05 14.95 9.79
C SER A 108 1.74 15.03 9.01
N GLY A 109 1.69 15.81 7.92
CA GLY A 109 0.50 15.92 7.08
C GLY A 109 0.07 14.58 6.47
N LEU A 110 1.03 13.77 5.98
CA LEU A 110 0.73 12.44 5.44
C LEU A 110 0.21 11.46 6.51
N VAL A 111 0.79 11.52 7.70
CA VAL A 111 0.39 10.72 8.87
C VAL A 111 -0.98 11.18 9.37
N ASP A 112 -1.31 12.47 9.30
CA ASP A 112 -2.60 12.99 9.71
C ASP A 112 -3.72 12.48 8.80
N ILE A 113 -3.47 12.32 7.50
CA ILE A 113 -4.39 11.59 6.62
C ILE A 113 -4.52 10.12 7.09
N ALA A 114 -3.40 9.45 7.40
CA ALA A 114 -3.41 8.06 7.87
C ALA A 114 -4.19 7.88 9.20
N LYS A 115 -4.19 8.89 10.08
CA LYS A 115 -4.92 8.88 11.35
C LYS A 115 -6.44 8.80 11.20
N ASN A 116 -6.98 9.16 10.02
CA ASN A 116 -8.40 8.93 9.71
C ASN A 116 -8.78 7.42 9.68
N PHE A 117 -7.80 6.53 9.59
CA PHE A 117 -8.00 5.07 9.54
C PHE A 117 -7.43 4.33 10.76
N ASP A 118 -6.49 4.95 11.45
CA ASP A 118 -5.85 4.43 12.64
C ASP A 118 -5.35 5.61 13.49
N PRO A 119 -6.10 6.05 14.52
CA PRO A 119 -5.72 7.24 15.30
C PRO A 119 -4.33 7.14 15.95
N ASN A 120 -3.84 5.92 16.18
CA ASN A 120 -2.53 5.65 16.77
C ASN A 120 -1.42 5.45 15.70
N PHE A 121 -1.68 5.77 14.44
CA PHE A 121 -0.70 5.62 13.37
C PHE A 121 0.49 6.56 13.57
N THR A 122 1.70 6.02 13.55
CA THR A 122 2.92 6.80 13.81
C THR A 122 3.70 7.08 12.52
N VAL A 123 4.56 8.10 12.57
CA VAL A 123 5.54 8.40 11.52
C VAL A 123 6.39 7.17 11.19
N GLU A 124 6.89 6.46 12.21
CA GLU A 124 7.70 5.25 12.02
C GLU A 124 6.91 4.12 11.31
N GLN A 125 5.63 3.95 11.66
CA GLN A 125 4.77 2.98 10.99
C GLN A 125 4.52 3.37 9.53
N PHE A 126 4.29 4.65 9.25
CA PHE A 126 4.11 5.18 7.90
C PHE A 126 5.37 4.94 7.06
N PHE A 127 6.53 5.28 7.61
CA PHE A 127 7.83 5.05 6.98
C PHE A 127 8.05 3.57 6.64
N ARG A 128 7.93 2.69 7.64
CA ARG A 128 8.10 1.24 7.46
C ARG A 128 7.10 0.66 6.46
N ALA A 129 5.87 1.17 6.44
CA ALA A 129 4.84 0.74 5.52
C ALA A 129 5.11 1.22 4.08
N SER A 130 5.59 2.45 3.91
CA SER A 130 6.01 3.01 2.61
C SER A 130 7.16 2.21 2.02
N ASN A 131 8.18 1.87 2.83
CA ASN A 131 9.29 1.04 2.37
C ASN A 131 8.83 -0.36 1.97
N LYS A 132 7.90 -0.96 2.72
CA LYS A 132 7.30 -2.25 2.34
C LYS A 132 6.46 -2.16 1.08
N LEU A 133 5.79 -1.02 0.86
CA LEU A 133 5.03 -0.78 -0.37
C LEU A 133 5.98 -0.62 -1.56
N TYR A 134 7.13 0.03 -1.39
CA TYR A 134 8.15 0.22 -2.42
C TYR A 134 8.93 -1.07 -2.75
N MET A 135 9.45 -1.78 -1.74
CA MET A 135 10.34 -2.94 -1.92
C MET A 135 9.66 -4.22 -2.42
N LYS A 136 8.35 -4.21 -2.63
CA LYS A 136 7.65 -5.39 -3.11
C LYS A 136 7.95 -5.55 -4.61
N GLU A 137 8.76 -6.51 -5.02
CA GLU A 137 8.98 -6.66 -6.46
C GLU A 137 7.69 -7.10 -7.17
N PRO A 138 7.49 -6.70 -8.45
CA PRO A 138 6.53 -7.38 -9.29
C PRO A 138 6.92 -8.87 -9.33
N ASN A 139 5.93 -9.77 -9.25
CA ASN A 139 6.18 -11.18 -9.51
C ASN A 139 6.36 -11.30 -11.04
N VAL A 140 7.57 -11.03 -11.53
CA VAL A 140 7.99 -11.34 -12.90
C VAL A 140 8.30 -12.83 -12.96
#